data_AF-A0A814PAP5-F1
#
_entry.id   AF-A0A814PAP5-F1
#
_cell.length_a   1.000
_cell.length_b   1.000
_cell.length_c   1.000
_cell.angle_alpha   90.00
_cell.angle_beta   90.00
_cell.angle_gamma   90.00
#
_symmetry.space_group_name_H-M   'P 1'
#
loop_
_entity.id
_entity.type
_entity.pdbx_description
1 polymer ?
#
loop_
_entity_poly.entity_id
_entity_poly.type
_entity_poly.pdbx_seq_one_letter_code
_entity_poly.pdbx_strand_id
1 'polypeptide(L)'
;MMSKTSDSVLIVPLSPTKPAYVLYSQRFYVLFIFSFLAFNQCLIWLTFSPIARSAEAYYNISEATVDLLLNWGSIIFIPCLPLTYILLNKHHGLRRCVVLLSITDFIAAGVRLIPIVITSPSSPHFTTISLIFLHIGQILNAACGPLVMVPVSQLSCLWFAPHERTRATTVAIFANNFGASIGFLISPFIVSSPNYVPHLLYVHLGLAFIACILALLFFPAEPPSAPSAAAELLIHQATNEHNNNSWKKFLKDIWQCLTTPSFMLISIAGGLLAGTFGVWTSLYDVILKPENYSEQQAGKKILIIN
;
A
#
# COMPACT_ATOMS: atom_id res chain seq x y z
N MET A 1 -19.98 -6.78 41.94
CA MET A 1 -18.58 -6.39 41.68
C MET A 1 -18.20 -7.00 40.33
N MET A 2 -17.72 -6.15 39.41
CA MET A 2 -17.68 -6.31 37.94
C MET A 2 -17.21 -7.67 37.38
N SER A 3 -18.03 -8.24 36.48
CA SER A 3 -17.62 -9.26 35.50
C SER A 3 -17.33 -8.56 34.17
N LYS A 4 -16.12 -8.78 33.64
CA LYS A 4 -15.51 -8.10 32.50
C LYS A 4 -15.98 -8.68 31.16
N THR A 5 -16.39 -7.77 30.27
CA THR A 5 -16.24 -7.75 28.80
C THR A 5 -16.63 -9.01 28.01
N SER A 6 -17.85 -8.95 27.48
CA SER A 6 -18.39 -9.74 26.38
C SER A 6 -17.57 -9.60 25.09
N ASP A 7 -16.79 -10.62 24.73
CA ASP A 7 -16.40 -10.85 23.34
C ASP A 7 -17.65 -11.25 22.55
N SER A 8 -18.19 -10.33 21.76
CA SER A 8 -19.38 -10.53 20.95
C SER A 8 -19.10 -11.51 19.80
N VAL A 9 -19.30 -12.80 20.06
CA VAL A 9 -19.27 -13.88 19.07
C VAL A 9 -20.55 -13.84 18.23
N LEU A 10 -20.44 -13.48 16.96
CA LEU A 10 -21.53 -13.59 15.99
C LEU A 10 -21.53 -14.99 15.40
N ILE A 11 -22.58 -15.76 15.72
CA ILE A 11 -22.81 -17.11 15.20
C ILE A 11 -23.63 -16.99 13.91
N VAL A 12 -23.09 -17.45 12.78
CA VAL A 12 -23.86 -17.57 11.53
C VAL A 12 -24.52 -18.95 11.51
N PRO A 13 -25.86 -19.06 11.61
CA PRO A 13 -26.51 -20.36 11.62
C PRO A 13 -26.50 -20.98 10.21
N LEU A 14 -25.94 -22.19 10.10
CA LEU A 14 -26.14 -23.09 8.97
C LEU A 14 -26.84 -24.35 9.48
N SER A 15 -27.54 -25.03 8.57
CA SER A 15 -28.25 -26.32 8.72
C SER A 15 -27.58 -27.32 9.69
N PRO A 16 -28.33 -28.23 10.37
CA PRO A 16 -27.94 -28.93 11.62
C PRO A 16 -26.67 -29.81 11.60
N THR A 17 -25.94 -29.89 10.48
CA THR A 17 -24.84 -30.83 10.25
C THR A 17 -23.48 -30.19 9.96
N LYS A 18 -23.34 -28.86 9.99
CA LYS A 18 -22.03 -28.18 9.85
C LYS A 18 -21.76 -27.25 11.03
N PRO A 19 -20.53 -27.22 11.58
CA PRO A 19 -20.20 -26.32 12.68
C PRO A 19 -20.45 -24.87 12.25
N ALA A 20 -21.09 -24.09 13.15
CA ALA A 20 -21.38 -22.69 12.88
C ALA A 20 -20.07 -21.90 12.73
N TYR A 21 -19.98 -21.09 11.67
CA TYR A 21 -18.81 -20.23 11.47
C TYR A 21 -18.81 -19.13 12.55
N VAL A 22 -17.69 -19.03 13.27
CA VAL A 22 -17.49 -18.08 14.37
C VAL A 22 -16.67 -16.90 13.87
N LEU A 23 -17.14 -15.69 14.19
CA LEU A 23 -16.48 -14.43 13.87
C LEU A 23 -15.87 -13.82 15.13
N TYR A 24 -14.59 -13.42 15.05
CA TYR A 24 -13.88 -12.78 16.15
C TYR A 24 -13.72 -11.28 15.90
N SER A 25 -13.85 -10.47 16.94
CA SER A 25 -13.66 -9.01 16.89
C SER A 25 -12.25 -8.59 16.41
N GLN A 26 -11.27 -9.48 16.55
CA GLN A 26 -9.90 -9.33 16.05
C GLN A 26 -9.82 -8.94 14.57
N ARG A 27 -10.81 -9.32 13.75
CA ARG A 27 -10.90 -8.95 12.32
C ARG A 27 -10.82 -7.44 12.05
N PHE A 28 -11.40 -6.61 12.92
CA PHE A 28 -11.35 -5.15 12.76
C PHE A 28 -9.96 -4.60 13.09
N TYR A 29 -9.28 -5.22 14.04
CA TYR A 29 -7.90 -4.88 14.37
C TYR A 29 -6.95 -5.24 13.23
N VAL A 30 -7.11 -6.43 12.63
CA VAL A 30 -6.36 -6.85 11.43
C VAL A 30 -6.62 -5.87 10.27
N LEU A 31 -7.88 -5.51 10.03
CA LEU A 31 -8.24 -4.53 9.00
C LEU A 31 -7.60 -3.17 9.27
N PHE A 32 -7.57 -2.72 10.53
CA PHE A 32 -6.92 -1.46 10.91
C PHE A 32 -5.42 -1.46 10.60
N ILE A 33 -4.68 -2.50 11.04
CA ILE A 33 -3.23 -2.59 10.74
C ILE A 33 -3.00 -2.60 9.23
N PHE A 34 -3.75 -3.42 8.50
CA PHE A 34 -3.61 -3.52 7.05
C PHE A 34 -3.91 -2.18 6.38
N SER A 35 -4.97 -1.49 6.80
CA SER A 35 -5.36 -0.18 6.27
C SER A 35 -4.31 0.89 6.59
N PHE A 36 -3.70 0.84 7.77
CA PHE A 36 -2.64 1.77 8.17
C PHE A 36 -1.35 1.56 7.36
N LEU A 37 -0.98 0.31 7.06
CA LEU A 37 0.10 0.02 6.12
C LEU A 37 -0.24 0.50 4.70
N ALA A 38 -1.48 0.29 4.25
CA ALA A 38 -1.92 0.76 2.94
C ALA A 38 -1.88 2.29 2.81
N PHE A 39 -2.24 2.98 3.88
CA PHE A 39 -2.12 4.44 4.02
C PHE A 39 -0.65 4.88 3.94
N ASN A 40 0.24 4.28 4.74
CA ASN A 40 1.66 4.65 4.77
C ASN A 40 2.37 4.38 3.44
N GLN A 41 2.14 3.21 2.84
CA GLN A 41 2.76 2.86 1.56
C GLN A 41 2.43 3.90 0.48
N CYS A 42 1.17 4.36 0.41
CA CYS A 42 0.72 5.38 -0.54
C CYS A 42 1.31 6.76 -0.22
N LEU A 43 1.29 7.15 1.06
CA LEU A 43 1.87 8.40 1.53
C LEU A 43 3.36 8.51 1.17
N ILE A 44 4.11 7.43 1.36
CA ILE A 44 5.54 7.34 1.04
C ILE A 44 5.77 7.29 -0.48
N TRP A 45 4.89 6.64 -1.23
CA TRP A 45 4.99 6.57 -2.69
C TRP A 45 4.89 7.98 -3.32
N LEU A 46 3.95 8.79 -2.83
CA LEU A 46 3.62 10.11 -3.37
C LEU A 46 4.41 11.27 -2.75
N THR A 47 5.41 10.98 -1.91
CA THR A 47 6.11 11.98 -1.08
C THR A 47 6.58 13.22 -1.84
N PHE A 48 7.19 13.04 -3.02
CA PHE A 48 7.84 14.13 -3.74
C PHE A 48 6.91 14.92 -4.65
N SER A 49 5.77 14.34 -5.05
CA SER A 49 4.82 14.98 -5.97
C SER A 49 4.23 16.31 -5.46
N PRO A 50 3.75 16.43 -4.21
CA PRO A 50 3.19 17.70 -3.72
C PRO A 50 4.23 18.76 -3.37
N ILE A 51 5.52 18.40 -3.35
CA ILE A 51 6.64 19.26 -2.94
C ILE A 51 7.74 19.29 -4.00
N ALA A 52 7.36 19.12 -5.28
CA ALA A 52 8.29 18.90 -6.38
C ALA A 52 9.35 20.01 -6.47
N ARG A 53 8.95 21.29 -6.42
CA ARG A 53 9.89 22.42 -6.51
C ARG A 53 10.82 22.47 -5.30
N SER A 54 10.26 22.20 -4.11
CA SER A 54 11.05 22.12 -2.88
C SER A 54 12.07 20.96 -2.92
N ALA A 55 11.72 19.82 -3.50
CA ALA A 55 12.60 18.67 -3.68
C ALA A 55 13.68 18.92 -4.74
N GLU A 56 13.32 19.54 -5.87
CA GLU A 56 14.26 19.99 -6.91
C GLU A 56 15.31 20.94 -6.33
N ALA A 57 14.86 21.94 -5.56
CA ALA A 57 15.74 22.92 -4.92
C ALA A 57 16.62 22.30 -3.82
N TYR A 58 16.09 21.37 -3.01
CA TYR A 58 16.83 20.77 -1.91
C TYR A 58 17.90 19.79 -2.40
N TYR A 59 17.55 18.90 -3.34
CA TYR A 59 18.47 17.88 -3.84
C TYR A 59 19.28 18.33 -5.06
N ASN A 60 18.97 19.50 -5.63
CA ASN A 60 19.51 20.00 -6.90
C ASN A 60 19.33 18.98 -8.03
N ILE A 61 18.08 18.54 -8.22
CA ILE A 61 17.67 17.53 -9.20
C ILE A 61 16.67 18.13 -10.19
N SER A 62 16.50 17.51 -11.35
CA SER A 62 15.55 17.96 -12.36
C SER A 62 14.13 17.47 -12.10
N GLU A 63 13.14 18.20 -12.60
CA GLU A 63 11.72 17.80 -12.68
C GLU A 63 11.55 16.36 -13.20
N ALA A 64 12.24 16.00 -14.29
CA ALA A 64 12.19 14.64 -14.86
C ALA A 64 12.65 13.55 -13.88
N THR A 65 13.53 13.88 -12.94
CA THR A 65 14.00 12.95 -11.90
C THR A 65 12.95 12.77 -10.80
N VAL A 66 12.25 13.85 -10.43
CA VAL A 66 11.10 13.79 -9.52
C VAL A 66 9.97 12.95 -10.11
N ASP A 67 9.68 13.14 -11.40
CA ASP A 67 8.70 12.33 -12.13
C ASP A 67 9.10 10.86 -12.17
N LEU A 68 10.39 10.57 -12.40
CA LEU A 68 10.89 9.20 -12.38
C LEU A 68 10.73 8.57 -10.99
N LEU A 69 10.94 9.31 -9.91
CA LEU A 69 10.68 8.82 -8.55
C LEU A 69 9.22 8.38 -8.39
N LEU A 70 8.26 9.18 -8.85
CA LEU A 70 6.85 8.77 -8.85
C LEU A 70 6.62 7.50 -9.69
N ASN A 71 7.17 7.49 -10.91
CA ASN A 71 6.97 6.42 -11.90
C ASN A 71 7.54 5.06 -11.50
N TRP A 72 8.53 5.01 -10.59
CA TRP A 72 9.00 3.74 -10.02
C TRP A 72 7.86 2.91 -9.42
N GLY A 73 6.81 3.56 -8.88
CA GLY A 73 5.59 2.90 -8.42
C GLY A 73 5.02 1.94 -9.46
N SER A 74 4.70 2.47 -10.64
CA SER A 74 4.14 1.69 -11.75
C SER A 74 5.15 0.71 -12.36
N ILE A 75 6.41 1.12 -12.51
CA ILE A 75 7.46 0.30 -13.12
C ILE A 75 7.73 -0.97 -12.32
N ILE A 76 7.82 -0.86 -10.99
CA ILE A 76 8.15 -1.98 -10.10
C ILE A 76 6.93 -2.81 -9.72
N PHE A 77 5.71 -2.24 -9.79
CA PHE A 77 4.48 -2.95 -9.48
C PHE A 77 4.36 -4.26 -10.26
N ILE A 78 4.55 -4.22 -11.58
CA ILE A 78 4.38 -5.38 -12.48
C ILE A 78 5.39 -6.50 -12.18
N PRO A 79 6.72 -6.25 -12.12
CA PRO A 79 7.71 -7.25 -11.76
C PRO A 79 7.50 -7.89 -10.38
N CYS A 80 6.84 -7.20 -9.44
CA CYS A 80 6.60 -7.70 -8.08
C CYS A 80 5.28 -8.49 -7.92
N LEU A 81 4.42 -8.53 -8.95
CA LEU A 81 3.19 -9.34 -8.93
C LEU A 81 3.42 -10.84 -8.73
N PRO A 82 4.37 -11.50 -9.42
CA PRO A 82 4.63 -12.94 -9.22
C PRO A 82 5.01 -13.26 -7.78
N LEU A 83 5.85 -12.41 -7.16
CA LEU A 83 6.24 -12.57 -5.76
C LEU A 83 5.01 -12.53 -4.84
N THR A 84 4.15 -11.54 -5.03
CA THR A 84 2.93 -11.39 -4.21
C THR A 84 1.99 -12.58 -4.38
N TYR A 85 1.75 -13.02 -5.62
CA TYR A 85 0.93 -14.20 -5.90
C TYR A 85 1.50 -15.46 -5.21
N ILE A 86 2.81 -15.69 -5.31
CA ILE A 86 3.46 -16.86 -4.70
C ILE A 86 3.36 -16.79 -3.17
N LEU A 87 3.49 -15.62 -2.57
CA LEU A 87 3.36 -15.46 -1.12
C LEU A 87 1.94 -15.75 -0.64
N LEU A 88 0.93 -15.23 -1.35
CA LEU A 88 -0.48 -15.37 -0.98
C LEU A 88 -1.01 -16.81 -1.05
N ASN A 89 -0.50 -17.61 -1.99
CA ASN A 89 -0.90 -19.01 -2.15
C ASN A 89 -0.24 -19.95 -1.13
N LYS A 90 0.83 -19.51 -0.44
CA LYS A 90 1.47 -20.32 0.61
C LYS A 90 0.72 -20.24 1.94
N HIS A 91 0.95 -21.23 2.79
CA HIS A 91 0.50 -21.23 4.19
C HIS A 91 0.84 -19.91 4.91
N HIS A 92 -0.13 -19.34 5.64
CA HIS A 92 -0.06 -18.01 6.25
C HIS A 92 0.25 -16.87 5.26
N GLY A 93 -0.17 -17.00 3.99
CA GLY A 93 0.24 -16.11 2.90
C GLY A 93 -0.06 -14.63 3.15
N LEU A 94 -1.24 -14.31 3.69
CA LEU A 94 -1.61 -12.93 4.05
C LEU A 94 -0.64 -12.32 5.06
N ARG A 95 -0.32 -13.02 6.16
CA ARG A 95 0.65 -12.54 7.16
C ARG A 95 2.03 -12.35 6.55
N ARG A 96 2.47 -13.25 5.65
CA ARG A 96 3.76 -13.12 4.97
C ARG A 96 3.83 -11.86 4.11
N CYS A 97 2.76 -11.56 3.36
CA CYS A 97 2.66 -10.31 2.60
C CYS A 97 2.72 -9.09 3.52
N VAL A 98 1.94 -9.08 4.60
CA VAL A 98 1.89 -7.95 5.54
C VAL A 98 3.23 -7.71 6.24
N VAL A 99 3.90 -8.76 6.70
CA VAL A 99 5.22 -8.65 7.34
C VAL A 99 6.28 -8.18 6.35
N LEU A 100 6.30 -8.74 5.13
CA LEU A 100 7.25 -8.32 4.10
C LEU A 100 7.03 -6.85 3.71
N LEU A 101 5.77 -6.46 3.52
CA LEU A 101 5.34 -5.08 3.30
C LEU A 101 5.84 -4.16 4.41
N SER A 102 5.56 -4.49 5.67
CA SER A 102 5.84 -3.60 6.79
C SER A 102 7.34 -3.38 7.01
N ILE A 103 8.14 -4.44 6.84
CA ILE A 103 9.61 -4.36 6.92
C ILE A 103 10.16 -3.56 5.74
N THR A 104 9.72 -3.87 4.52
CA THR A 104 10.26 -3.24 3.31
C THR A 104 9.90 -1.77 3.24
N ASP A 105 8.69 -1.38 3.65
CA ASP A 105 8.24 0.02 3.69
C ASP A 105 9.01 0.83 4.75
N PHE A 106 9.28 0.24 5.93
CA PHE A 106 10.14 0.86 6.94
C PHE A 106 11.58 1.05 6.46
N ILE A 107 12.17 0.03 5.83
CA ILE A 107 13.51 0.13 5.23
C ILE A 107 13.51 1.18 4.11
N ALA A 108 12.49 1.21 3.27
CA ALA A 108 12.35 2.19 2.19
C ALA A 108 12.37 3.63 2.73
N ALA A 109 11.62 3.90 3.80
CA ALA A 109 11.63 5.21 4.47
C ALA A 109 13.00 5.54 5.07
N GLY A 110 13.65 4.58 5.74
CA GLY A 110 14.95 4.77 6.37
C GLY A 110 16.08 5.02 5.38
N VAL A 111 16.10 4.29 4.27
CA VAL A 111 17.13 4.41 3.21
C VAL A 111 17.14 5.82 2.62
N ARG A 112 15.98 6.48 2.47
CA ARG A 112 15.89 7.85 1.95
C ARG A 112 16.51 8.90 2.88
N LEU A 113 16.65 8.60 4.17
CA LEU A 113 17.24 9.49 5.17
C LEU A 113 18.76 9.32 5.28
N ILE A 114 19.34 8.23 4.79
CA ILE A 114 20.78 7.96 4.87
C ILE A 114 21.61 9.14 4.33
N PRO A 115 21.34 9.73 3.15
CA PRO A 115 22.09 10.87 2.63
C PRO A 115 22.10 12.06 3.59
N ILE A 116 20.98 12.34 4.27
CA ILE A 116 20.85 13.47 5.18
C ILE A 116 21.73 13.29 6.43
N VAL A 117 22.02 12.04 6.81
CA VAL A 117 22.86 11.72 7.98
C VAL A 117 24.33 11.66 7.62
N ILE A 118 24.68 11.11 6.44
CA ILE A 118 26.08 10.86 6.06
C ILE A 118 26.71 12.02 5.29
N THR A 119 25.90 12.92 4.73
CA THR A 119 26.36 14.08 3.96
C THR A 119 25.49 15.30 4.29
N SER A 120 25.89 16.46 3.78
CA SER A 120 25.22 17.74 3.98
C SER A 120 24.93 18.39 2.63
N PRO A 121 23.85 19.18 2.48
CA PRO A 121 23.57 19.93 1.26
C PRO A 121 24.74 20.80 0.75
N SER A 122 25.67 21.20 1.63
CA SER A 122 26.87 21.96 1.26
C SER A 122 27.97 21.11 0.61
N SER A 123 27.86 19.78 0.62
CA SER A 123 28.86 18.87 0.05
C SER A 123 28.69 18.73 -1.47
N PRO A 124 29.79 18.74 -2.26
CA PRO A 124 29.70 18.58 -3.72
C PRO A 124 29.15 17.21 -4.14
N HIS A 125 29.21 16.19 -3.26
CA HIS A 125 28.70 14.85 -3.53
C HIS A 125 27.24 14.63 -3.07
N PHE A 126 26.61 15.66 -2.48
CA PHE A 126 25.28 15.53 -1.88
C PHE A 126 24.23 15.02 -2.86
N THR A 127 24.13 15.62 -4.04
CA THR A 127 23.16 15.26 -5.07
C THR A 127 23.35 13.82 -5.54
N THR A 128 24.57 13.43 -5.91
CA THR A 128 24.86 12.08 -6.42
C THR A 128 24.54 11.00 -5.38
N ILE A 129 24.97 11.20 -4.14
CA ILE A 129 24.69 10.25 -3.05
C ILE A 129 23.17 10.22 -2.79
N SER A 130 22.54 11.38 -2.68
CA SER A 130 21.09 11.46 -2.42
C SER A 130 20.27 10.72 -3.47
N LEU A 131 20.57 10.93 -4.76
CA LEU A 131 19.85 10.27 -5.85
C LEU A 131 19.89 8.75 -5.76
N ILE A 132 21.05 8.16 -5.45
CA ILE A 132 21.18 6.70 -5.33
C ILE A 132 20.24 6.17 -4.24
N PHE A 133 20.30 6.76 -3.05
CA PHE A 133 19.48 6.33 -1.92
C PHE A 133 17.99 6.64 -2.10
N LEU A 134 17.65 7.78 -2.73
CA LEU A 134 16.27 8.12 -3.08
C LEU A 134 15.68 7.10 -4.06
N HIS A 135 16.40 6.73 -5.12
CA HIS A 135 15.94 5.70 -6.05
C HIS A 135 15.79 4.33 -5.38
N ILE A 136 16.76 3.90 -4.56
CA ILE A 136 16.65 2.62 -3.83
C ILE A 136 15.43 2.64 -2.92
N GLY A 137 15.26 3.68 -2.10
CA GLY A 137 14.11 3.80 -1.21
C GLY A 137 12.79 3.92 -1.96
N GLN A 138 12.77 4.51 -3.15
CA GLN A 138 11.57 4.60 -3.97
C GLN A 138 11.22 3.25 -4.61
N ILE A 139 12.19 2.52 -5.13
CA ILE A 139 12.00 1.17 -5.69
C ILE A 139 11.52 0.18 -4.62
N LEU A 140 12.07 0.25 -3.39
CA LEU A 140 11.63 -0.60 -2.28
C LEU A 140 10.17 -0.33 -1.88
N ASN A 141 9.77 0.93 -1.74
CA ASN A 141 8.38 1.29 -1.47
C ASN A 141 7.45 0.96 -2.67
N ALA A 142 7.94 1.08 -3.91
CA ALA A 142 7.17 0.67 -5.09
C ALA A 142 6.90 -0.84 -5.11
N ALA A 143 7.87 -1.66 -4.70
CA ALA A 143 7.71 -3.10 -4.53
C ALA A 143 6.65 -3.47 -3.47
N CYS A 144 6.34 -2.55 -2.56
CA CYS A 144 5.28 -2.71 -1.55
C CYS A 144 3.87 -2.53 -2.13
N GLY A 145 3.70 -1.84 -3.26
CA GLY A 145 2.39 -1.57 -3.87
C GLY A 145 1.54 -2.83 -4.09
N PRO A 146 2.06 -3.87 -4.78
CA PRO A 146 1.36 -5.14 -4.94
C PRO A 146 1.04 -5.84 -3.61
N LEU A 147 1.94 -5.76 -2.63
CA LEU A 147 1.77 -6.37 -1.30
C LEU A 147 0.66 -5.71 -0.47
N VAL A 148 0.23 -4.50 -0.84
CA VAL A 148 -0.94 -3.82 -0.26
C VAL A 148 -2.19 -4.10 -1.10
N MET A 149 -2.13 -3.96 -2.42
CA MET A 149 -3.35 -3.93 -3.24
C MET A 149 -3.91 -5.33 -3.52
N VAL A 150 -3.05 -6.32 -3.74
CA VAL A 150 -3.49 -7.68 -4.12
C VAL A 150 -4.09 -8.43 -2.92
N PRO A 151 -3.51 -8.39 -1.70
CA PRO A 151 -4.04 -9.17 -0.58
C PRO A 151 -5.39 -8.71 -0.03
N VAL A 152 -5.93 -7.56 -0.45
CA VAL A 152 -7.20 -6.99 0.09
C VAL A 152 -8.36 -7.99 -0.03
N SER A 153 -8.45 -8.69 -1.16
CA SER A 153 -9.49 -9.69 -1.40
C SER A 153 -9.35 -10.92 -0.49
N GLN A 154 -8.11 -11.34 -0.23
CA GLN A 154 -7.82 -12.45 0.67
C GLN A 154 -8.02 -12.06 2.13
N LEU A 155 -7.67 -10.83 2.52
CA LEU A 155 -7.97 -10.25 3.83
C LEU A 155 -9.47 -10.28 4.12
N SER A 156 -10.30 -9.72 3.23
CA SER A 156 -11.75 -9.70 3.44
C SER A 156 -12.35 -11.12 3.40
N CYS A 157 -11.79 -12.03 2.60
CA CYS A 157 -12.23 -13.42 2.59
C CYS A 157 -11.92 -14.17 3.90
N LEU A 158 -10.69 -14.02 4.41
CA LEU A 158 -10.17 -14.75 5.57
C LEU A 158 -10.71 -14.23 6.90
N TRP A 159 -11.03 -12.94 7.02
CA TRP A 159 -11.37 -12.33 8.32
C TRP A 159 -12.84 -11.88 8.43
N PHE A 160 -13.56 -11.74 7.32
CA PHE A 160 -14.92 -11.19 7.32
C PHE A 160 -15.96 -12.17 6.73
N ALA A 161 -17.17 -12.08 7.26
CA ALA A 161 -18.31 -12.83 6.77
C ALA A 161 -18.66 -12.39 5.33
N PRO A 162 -19.25 -13.25 4.48
CA PRO A 162 -19.53 -12.92 3.08
C PRO A 162 -20.24 -11.59 2.84
N HIS A 163 -21.20 -11.23 3.70
CA HIS A 163 -21.97 -9.98 3.60
C HIS A 163 -21.20 -8.72 4.06
N GLU A 164 -20.07 -8.87 4.78
CA GLU A 164 -19.23 -7.77 5.25
C GLU A 164 -17.99 -7.54 4.37
N ARG A 165 -17.66 -8.47 3.46
CA ARG A 165 -16.43 -8.44 2.67
C ARG A 165 -16.27 -7.18 1.83
N THR A 166 -17.35 -6.77 1.16
CA THR A 166 -17.35 -5.55 0.35
C THR A 166 -16.99 -4.34 1.21
N ARG A 167 -17.56 -4.23 2.41
CA ARG A 167 -17.27 -3.13 3.34
C ARG A 167 -15.80 -3.15 3.78
N ALA A 168 -15.28 -4.31 4.17
CA ALA A 168 -13.88 -4.46 4.58
C ALA A 168 -12.91 -4.08 3.43
N THR A 169 -13.18 -4.56 2.22
CA THR A 169 -12.41 -4.21 1.02
C THR A 169 -12.45 -2.70 0.74
N THR A 170 -13.63 -2.08 0.80
CA THR A 170 -13.79 -0.64 0.60
C THR A 170 -12.99 0.16 1.63
N VAL A 171 -13.03 -0.22 2.92
CA VAL A 171 -12.25 0.47 3.97
C VAL A 171 -10.75 0.41 3.67
N ALA A 172 -10.22 -0.76 3.29
CA ALA A 172 -8.80 -0.90 2.98
C ALA A 172 -8.37 -0.06 1.75
N ILE A 173 -9.19 -0.07 0.68
CA ILE A 173 -8.94 0.75 -0.52
C ILE A 173 -9.04 2.25 -0.19
N PHE A 174 -10.03 2.63 0.63
CA PHE A 174 -10.20 4.02 1.03
C PHE A 174 -9.03 4.51 1.87
N ALA A 175 -8.46 3.68 2.75
CA ALA A 175 -7.28 4.05 3.54
C ALA A 175 -6.05 4.36 2.66
N ASN A 176 -5.86 3.62 1.57
CA ASN A 176 -4.79 3.90 0.61
C ASN A 176 -4.99 5.27 -0.09
N ASN A 177 -6.21 5.55 -0.55
CA ASN A 177 -6.55 6.85 -1.14
C ASN A 177 -6.45 7.99 -0.12
N PHE A 178 -6.84 7.75 1.13
CA PHE A 178 -6.72 8.70 2.22
C PHE A 178 -5.25 9.04 2.50
N GLY A 179 -4.34 8.07 2.39
CA GLY A 179 -2.89 8.29 2.42
C GLY A 179 -2.42 9.27 1.35
N ALA A 180 -2.90 9.10 0.13
CA ALA A 180 -2.62 10.04 -0.96
C ALA A 180 -3.15 11.44 -0.64
N SER A 181 -4.42 11.57 -0.26
CA SER A 181 -5.04 12.87 0.03
C SER A 181 -4.32 13.61 1.16
N ILE A 182 -3.97 12.91 2.25
CA ILE A 182 -3.20 13.49 3.36
C ILE A 182 -1.79 13.88 2.91
N GLY A 183 -1.14 13.09 2.06
CA GLY A 183 0.16 13.42 1.50
C GLY A 183 0.14 14.72 0.70
N PHE A 184 -0.83 14.88 -0.20
CA PHE A 184 -0.96 16.10 -1.00
C PHE A 184 -1.36 17.31 -0.17
N LEU A 185 -2.16 17.12 0.90
CA LEU A 185 -2.58 18.20 1.76
C LEU A 185 -1.48 18.65 2.73
N ILE A 186 -0.88 17.71 3.47
CA ILE A 186 -0.03 17.99 4.62
C ILE A 186 1.43 18.23 4.22
N SER A 187 1.93 17.58 3.17
CA SER A 187 3.35 17.70 2.79
C SER A 187 3.78 19.14 2.49
N PRO A 188 3.00 19.98 1.74
CA PRO A 188 3.36 21.38 1.51
C PRO A 188 3.27 22.27 2.75
N PHE A 189 2.53 21.88 3.79
CA PHE A 189 2.52 22.61 5.06
C PHE A 189 3.76 22.31 5.88
N ILE A 190 4.21 21.05 5.91
CA ILE A 190 5.46 20.64 6.57
C ILE A 190 6.65 21.24 5.82
N VAL A 191 6.65 21.16 4.49
CA VAL A 191 7.73 21.67 3.63
C VAL A 191 7.42 23.10 3.20
N SER A 192 7.55 24.05 4.14
CA SER A 192 7.41 25.48 3.82
C SER A 192 8.63 26.07 3.09
N SER A 193 9.76 25.36 3.12
CA SER A 193 10.96 25.69 2.34
C SER A 193 11.77 24.41 2.05
N PRO A 194 12.70 24.42 1.07
CA PRO A 194 13.48 23.24 0.68
C PRO A 194 14.19 22.55 1.86
N ASN A 195 14.65 23.32 2.85
CA ASN A 195 15.35 22.79 4.03
C ASN A 195 14.45 21.94 4.96
N TYR A 196 13.13 21.98 4.77
CA TYR A 196 12.17 21.16 5.53
C TYR A 196 11.87 19.82 4.86
N VAL A 197 12.39 19.52 3.67
CA VAL A 197 12.23 18.21 3.01
C VAL A 197 12.64 17.05 3.93
N PRO A 198 13.78 17.10 4.67
CA PRO A 198 14.13 16.08 5.65
C PRO A 198 13.07 15.85 6.73
N HIS A 199 12.38 16.89 7.18
CA HIS A 199 11.38 16.77 8.25
C HIS A 199 10.21 15.89 7.82
N LEU A 200 9.76 16.04 6.57
CA LEU A 200 8.74 15.17 5.99
C LEU A 200 9.21 13.71 5.94
N LEU A 201 10.46 13.47 5.55
CA LEU A 201 11.03 12.11 5.52
C LEU A 201 11.13 11.47 6.92
N TYR A 202 11.46 12.26 7.95
CA TYR A 202 11.44 11.78 9.34
C TYR A 202 10.02 11.43 9.81
N VAL A 203 9.01 12.20 9.43
CA VAL A 203 7.60 11.88 9.72
C VAL A 203 7.22 10.55 9.06
N HIS A 204 7.58 10.35 7.80
CA HIS A 204 7.34 9.09 7.09
C HIS A 204 8.03 7.91 7.76
N LEU A 205 9.29 8.07 8.19
CA LEU A 205 10.00 7.03 8.95
C LEU A 205 9.28 6.68 10.25
N GLY A 206 8.83 7.68 11.00
CA GLY A 206 8.08 7.48 12.25
C GLY A 206 6.78 6.71 12.03
N LEU A 207 6.00 7.08 11.03
CA LEU A 207 4.76 6.38 10.67
C LEU A 207 5.02 4.95 10.21
N ALA A 208 6.03 4.73 9.35
CA ALA A 208 6.41 3.41 8.88
C ALA A 208 6.93 2.52 10.02
N PHE A 209 7.67 3.09 10.98
CA PHE A 209 8.13 2.37 12.17
C PHE A 209 6.96 1.88 13.02
N ILE A 210 5.99 2.76 13.31
CA ILE A 210 4.79 2.40 14.07
C ILE A 210 4.03 1.28 13.35
N ALA A 211 3.82 1.40 12.02
CA ALA A 211 3.13 0.37 11.25
C ALA A 211 3.90 -0.96 11.24
N CYS A 212 5.23 -0.91 11.17
CA CYS A 212 6.09 -2.09 11.22
C CYS A 212 5.98 -2.82 12.57
N ILE A 213 6.05 -2.09 13.68
CA ILE A 213 5.87 -2.69 15.02
C ILE A 213 4.48 -3.29 15.18
N LEU A 214 3.44 -2.58 14.74
CA LEU A 214 2.06 -3.08 14.79
C LEU A 214 1.90 -4.38 14.00
N ALA A 215 2.46 -4.43 12.78
CA ALA A 215 2.39 -5.61 11.93
C ALA A 215 3.18 -6.80 12.49
N LEU A 216 4.40 -6.58 12.99
CA LEU A 216 5.26 -7.66 13.47
C LEU A 216 4.74 -8.30 14.77
N LEU A 217 4.30 -7.47 15.71
CA LEU A 217 3.91 -7.94 17.05
C LEU A 217 2.45 -8.42 17.10
N PHE A 218 1.56 -7.74 16.38
CA PHE A 218 0.12 -7.91 16.60
C PHE A 218 -0.65 -8.41 15.38
N PHE A 219 -0.02 -8.61 14.21
CA PHE A 219 -0.73 -9.20 13.07
C PHE A 219 -0.79 -10.74 13.20
N PRO A 220 -1.97 -11.33 13.46
CA PRO A 220 -2.14 -12.77 13.58
C PRO A 220 -1.89 -13.49 12.25
N ALA A 221 -1.49 -14.76 12.32
CA ALA A 221 -1.23 -15.56 11.10
C ALA A 221 -2.51 -15.85 10.32
N GLU A 222 -3.52 -16.35 11.03
CA GLU A 222 -4.82 -16.77 10.50
C GLU A 222 -5.88 -16.61 11.61
N PRO A 223 -7.17 -16.55 11.27
CA PRO A 223 -8.23 -16.54 12.28
C PRO A 223 -8.28 -17.88 13.05
N PRO A 224 -8.65 -17.90 14.35
CA PRO A 224 -8.74 -19.14 15.14
C PRO A 224 -9.73 -20.18 14.59
N SER A 225 -10.77 -19.71 13.88
CA SER A 225 -11.67 -20.56 13.10
C SER A 225 -12.04 -19.84 11.81
N ALA A 226 -12.18 -20.57 10.71
CA ALA A 226 -12.57 -19.99 9.44
C ALA A 226 -13.95 -19.29 9.55
N PRO A 227 -14.13 -18.07 9.02
CA PRO A 227 -15.40 -17.36 9.07
C PRO A 227 -16.41 -17.81 7.99
N SER A 228 -16.01 -18.68 7.07
CA SER A 228 -16.85 -19.19 5.97
C SER A 228 -16.20 -20.40 5.28
N ALA A 229 -17.00 -21.14 4.50
CA ALA A 229 -16.52 -22.24 3.65
C ALA A 229 -15.45 -21.79 2.63
N ALA A 230 -15.57 -20.57 2.12
CA ALA A 230 -14.57 -20.01 1.21
C ALA A 230 -13.22 -19.77 1.90
N ALA A 231 -13.24 -19.30 3.15
CA ALA A 231 -12.02 -19.10 3.94
C ALA A 231 -11.38 -20.44 4.31
N GLU A 232 -12.19 -21.42 4.69
CA GLU A 232 -11.76 -22.79 4.98
C GLU A 232 -11.08 -23.44 3.75
N LEU A 233 -11.70 -23.31 2.57
CA LEU A 233 -11.11 -23.78 1.31
C LEU A 233 -9.78 -23.08 0.99
N LEU A 234 -9.69 -21.76 1.18
CA LEU A 234 -8.43 -21.03 0.98
C LEU A 234 -7.32 -21.53 1.92
N ILE A 235 -7.63 -21.73 3.20
CA ILE A 235 -6.66 -22.24 4.19
C ILE A 235 -6.22 -23.67 3.81
N HIS A 236 -7.16 -24.56 3.48
CA HIS A 236 -6.84 -25.92 3.06
C HIS A 236 -5.97 -25.96 1.80
N GLN A 237 -6.28 -25.14 0.79
CA GLN A 237 -5.48 -25.05 -0.43
C GLN A 237 -4.07 -24.54 -0.14
N ALA A 238 -3.93 -23.51 0.68
CA ALA A 238 -2.63 -22.94 1.04
C ALA A 238 -1.78 -23.88 1.92
N THR A 239 -2.42 -24.72 2.74
CA THR A 239 -1.76 -25.73 3.58
C THR A 239 -1.26 -26.91 2.76
N ASN A 240 -2.07 -27.38 1.81
CA ASN A 240 -1.78 -28.56 0.99
C ASN A 240 -0.90 -28.25 -0.24
N GLU A 241 -0.48 -27.00 -0.42
CA GLU A 241 0.38 -26.60 -1.54
C GLU A 241 1.81 -27.14 -1.35
N HIS A 242 2.05 -28.39 -1.77
CA HIS A 242 3.40 -28.97 -1.86
C HIS A 242 4.11 -28.47 -3.12
N ASN A 243 4.91 -27.44 -2.88
CA ASN A 243 5.69 -26.64 -3.82
C ASN A 243 6.60 -27.46 -4.75
N ASN A 244 6.14 -27.78 -5.97
CA ASN A 244 7.06 -28.24 -7.01
C ASN A 244 6.99 -27.46 -8.34
N ASN A 245 6.02 -26.53 -8.55
CA ASN A 245 5.95 -25.71 -9.77
C ASN A 245 5.14 -24.39 -9.63
N SER A 246 5.31 -23.64 -8.54
CA SER A 246 4.56 -22.38 -8.27
C SER A 246 4.60 -21.37 -9.43
N TRP A 247 5.75 -21.23 -10.11
CA TRP A 247 5.89 -20.38 -11.29
C TRP A 247 5.07 -20.85 -12.50
N LYS A 248 5.00 -22.16 -12.76
CA LYS A 248 4.17 -22.68 -13.85
C LYS A 248 2.68 -22.49 -13.55
N LYS A 249 2.28 -22.66 -12.28
CA LYS A 249 0.91 -22.39 -11.83
C LYS A 249 0.55 -20.91 -12.03
N PHE A 250 1.42 -20.00 -11.62
CA PHE A 250 1.26 -18.56 -11.85
C PHE A 250 1.05 -18.22 -13.34
N LEU A 251 1.92 -18.72 -14.22
CA LEU A 251 1.80 -18.49 -15.67
C LEU A 251 0.52 -19.09 -16.24
N LYS A 252 0.13 -20.28 -15.79
CA LYS A 252 -1.11 -20.94 -16.19
C LYS A 252 -2.34 -20.14 -15.77
N ASP A 253 -2.38 -19.67 -14.52
CA ASP A 253 -3.50 -18.89 -13.99
C ASP A 253 -3.61 -17.54 -14.69
N ILE A 254 -2.48 -16.86 -14.96
CA ILE A 254 -2.45 -15.64 -15.78
C ILE A 254 -3.00 -15.92 -17.17
N TRP A 255 -2.52 -16.98 -17.82
CA TRP A 255 -2.98 -17.34 -19.16
C TRP A 255 -4.50 -17.56 -19.16
N GLN A 256 -5.00 -18.31 -18.18
CA GLN A 256 -6.43 -18.56 -18.03
C GLN A 256 -7.22 -17.26 -17.83
N CYS A 257 -6.74 -16.34 -16.98
CA CYS A 257 -7.34 -15.02 -16.80
C CYS A 257 -7.39 -14.24 -18.11
N LEU A 258 -6.26 -14.16 -18.84
CA LEU A 258 -6.17 -13.44 -20.12
C LEU A 258 -7.03 -14.06 -21.23
N THR A 259 -7.27 -15.36 -21.19
CA THR A 259 -8.17 -16.04 -22.14
C THR A 259 -9.65 -15.99 -21.76
N THR A 260 -9.98 -15.55 -20.54
CA THR A 260 -11.37 -15.49 -20.07
C THR A 260 -12.03 -14.17 -20.51
N PRO A 261 -13.04 -14.17 -21.39
CA PRO A 261 -13.59 -12.94 -21.97
C PRO A 261 -14.17 -11.98 -20.92
N SER A 262 -14.87 -12.51 -19.91
CA SER A 262 -15.44 -11.71 -18.81
C SER A 262 -14.36 -11.00 -18.00
N PHE A 263 -13.22 -11.66 -17.76
CA PHE A 263 -12.10 -11.06 -17.04
C PHE A 263 -11.44 -9.96 -17.87
N MET A 264 -11.26 -10.18 -19.17
CA MET A 264 -10.67 -9.19 -20.08
C MET A 264 -11.55 -7.95 -20.22
N LEU A 265 -12.87 -8.12 -20.33
CA LEU A 265 -13.80 -6.99 -20.40
C LEU A 265 -13.71 -6.12 -19.14
N ILE A 266 -13.71 -6.73 -17.95
CA ILE A 266 -13.58 -6.02 -16.68
C ILE A 266 -12.21 -5.36 -16.56
N SER A 267 -11.14 -6.04 -16.98
CA SER A 267 -9.77 -5.51 -16.92
C SER A 267 -9.58 -4.31 -17.84
N ILE A 268 -10.14 -4.33 -19.05
CA ILE A 268 -10.10 -3.19 -19.98
C ILE A 268 -10.94 -2.04 -19.44
N ALA A 269 -12.17 -2.30 -18.99
CA ALA A 269 -13.04 -1.26 -18.44
C ALA A 269 -12.40 -0.61 -17.19
N GLY A 270 -11.89 -1.41 -16.26
CA GLY A 270 -11.20 -0.95 -15.06
C GLY A 270 -9.90 -0.22 -15.39
N GLY A 271 -9.12 -0.73 -16.35
CA GLY A 271 -7.89 -0.09 -16.81
C GLY A 271 -8.13 1.26 -17.49
N LEU A 272 -9.20 1.40 -18.27
CA LEU A 272 -9.60 2.68 -18.86
C LEU A 272 -10.01 3.69 -17.78
N LEU A 273 -10.80 3.26 -16.79
CA LEU A 273 -11.20 4.12 -15.67
C LEU A 273 -10.01 4.57 -14.81
N ALA A 274 -9.11 3.63 -14.48
CA ALA A 274 -7.91 3.95 -13.71
C ALA A 274 -6.93 4.81 -14.52
N GLY A 275 -6.80 4.54 -15.82
CA GLY A 275 -5.95 5.31 -16.73
C GLY A 275 -6.44 6.74 -16.93
N THR A 276 -7.74 6.96 -17.11
CA THR A 276 -8.30 8.31 -17.20
C THR A 276 -8.12 9.08 -15.90
N PHE A 277 -8.32 8.43 -14.75
CA PHE A 277 -8.04 9.03 -13.45
C PHE A 277 -6.55 9.41 -13.32
N GLY A 278 -5.62 8.52 -13.69
CA GLY A 278 -4.19 8.78 -13.67
C GLY A 278 -3.77 9.97 -14.55
N VAL A 279 -4.29 10.03 -15.79
CA VAL A 279 -4.04 11.16 -16.70
C VAL A 279 -4.64 12.45 -16.15
N TRP A 280 -5.82 12.40 -15.55
CA TRP A 280 -6.42 13.58 -14.93
C TRP A 280 -5.57 14.09 -13.76
N THR A 281 -5.03 13.18 -12.94
CA THR A 281 -4.12 13.56 -11.83
C THR A 281 -2.83 14.22 -12.33
N SER A 282 -2.24 13.76 -13.43
CA SER A 282 -1.02 14.35 -13.99
C SER A 282 -1.26 15.68 -14.70
N LEU A 283 -2.46 15.88 -15.27
CA LEU A 283 -2.83 17.15 -15.92
C LEU A 283 -2.97 18.31 -14.92
N TYR A 284 -3.22 18.07 -13.64
CA TYR A 284 -3.33 19.15 -12.65
C TYR A 284 -2.06 20.00 -12.56
N ASP A 285 -0.88 19.38 -12.58
CA ASP A 285 0.36 20.14 -12.50
C ASP A 285 0.56 21.01 -13.75
N VAL A 286 0.28 20.47 -14.93
CA VAL A 286 0.34 21.19 -16.22
C VAL A 286 -0.66 22.36 -16.27
N ILE A 287 -1.86 22.19 -15.73
CA ILE A 287 -2.90 23.23 -15.67
C ILE A 287 -2.53 24.33 -14.67
N LEU A 288 -1.86 23.99 -13.57
CA LEU A 288 -1.51 24.94 -12.50
C LEU A 288 -0.16 25.63 -12.72
N LYS A 289 0.72 25.07 -13.57
CA LYS A 289 2.04 25.62 -13.94
C LYS A 289 2.00 27.06 -14.51
N PRO A 290 1.06 27.42 -15.40
CA PRO A 290 0.97 28.76 -15.99
C PRO A 290 0.48 29.84 -15.01
N GLU A 291 -0.16 29.45 -13.91
CA GLU A 291 -0.89 30.35 -13.02
C GLU A 291 -0.06 30.88 -11.83
N ASN A 292 1.25 30.56 -11.76
CA ASN A 292 2.16 30.99 -10.68
C ASN A 292 1.67 30.68 -9.25
N TYR A 293 0.82 29.66 -9.06
CA TYR A 293 0.39 29.28 -7.71
C TYR A 293 1.57 28.71 -6.90
N SER A 294 1.58 29.06 -5.61
CA SER A 294 2.46 28.43 -4.60
C SER A 294 2.03 26.98 -4.32
N GLU A 295 2.96 26.12 -3.90
CA GLU A 295 2.67 24.70 -3.57
C GLU A 295 1.50 24.57 -2.57
N GLN A 296 1.40 25.52 -1.62
CA GLN A 296 0.31 25.59 -0.64
C GLN A 296 -1.06 25.94 -1.25
N GLN A 297 -1.10 26.76 -2.30
CA GLN A 297 -2.34 27.11 -3.00
C GLN A 297 -2.80 25.99 -3.94
N ALA A 298 -1.86 25.32 -4.59
CA ALA A 298 -2.14 24.15 -5.43
C ALA A 298 -2.74 23.01 -4.59
N GLY A 299 -2.12 22.68 -3.45
CA GLY A 299 -2.63 21.65 -2.53
C GLY A 299 -4.05 21.95 -2.02
N LYS A 300 -4.36 23.21 -1.70
CA LYS A 300 -5.71 23.62 -1.27
C LYS A 300 -6.76 23.53 -2.40
N LYS A 301 -6.40 23.83 -3.65
CA LYS A 301 -7.33 23.79 -4.79
C LYS A 301 -7.65 22.37 -5.26
N ILE A 302 -6.71 21.44 -5.18
CA ILE A 302 -6.93 20.02 -5.52
C ILE A 302 -8.05 19.39 -4.67
N LEU A 303 -8.26 19.89 -3.45
CA LEU A 303 -9.31 19.44 -2.53
C LEU A 303 -10.71 20.00 -2.82
N ILE A 304 -10.82 21.06 -3.62
CA ILE A 304 -12.11 21.68 -3.96
C ILE A 304 -12.71 21.02 -5.22
N ILE A 305 -11.87 20.34 -6.00
CA ILE A 305 -12.24 19.77 -7.30
C ILE A 305 -12.49 18.24 -7.21
N ASN A 306 -12.07 17.59 -6.12
CA ASN A 306 -12.40 16.19 -5.79
C ASN A 306 -13.51 16.12 -4.74
#